data_AF-A0A662D1C9-F1
#
_entry.id   AF-A0A662D1C9-F1
#
_cell.length_a   1.000
_cell.length_b   1.000
_cell.length_c   1.000
_cell.angle_alpha   90.00
_cell.angle_beta   90.00
_cell.angle_gamma   90.00
#
_symmetry.space_group_name_H-M   'P 1'
#
loop_
_entity.id
_entity.type
_entity.pdbx_description
1 polymer ?
#
loop_
_entity_poly.entity_id
_entity_poly.type
_entity_poly.pdbx_seq_one_letter_code
_entity_poly.pdbx_strand_id
1 'polypeptide(L)'
;SARQLGGPIEIANFSYAAFRMGFLAMMSWIALISLQLGIINLFPIPILDGGQILVLMVEGIIRRDLSPKVKQVIMQIGFAMFIFILVFAILNDVVKRLPHGWESLLPW
;
A
#
# COMPACT_ATOMS: atom_id res chain seq x y z
N SER A 1 -13.08 -2.45 12.66
CA SER A 1 -11.61 -2.40 12.54
C SER A 1 -11.06 -2.15 11.15
N ALA A 2 -11.52 -2.79 10.06
CA ALA A 2 -10.95 -2.58 8.71
C ALA A 2 -11.21 -1.20 8.05
N ARG A 3 -11.92 -0.27 8.73
CA ARG A 3 -12.11 1.12 8.29
C ARG A 3 -10.98 2.07 8.73
N GLN A 4 -9.99 1.58 9.47
CA GLN A 4 -8.85 2.38 9.96
C GLN A 4 -7.66 2.40 9.00
N LEU A 5 -7.70 1.59 7.93
CA LEU A 5 -6.82 1.79 6.78
C LEU A 5 -7.39 2.96 5.98
N GLY A 6 -7.09 4.17 6.45
CA GLY A 6 -7.53 5.38 5.78
C GLY A 6 -6.95 5.43 4.38
N GLY A 7 -7.80 5.80 3.40
CA GLY A 7 -7.34 6.02 2.03
C GLY A 7 -6.26 7.11 1.97
N PRO A 8 -5.57 7.28 0.82
CA PRO A 8 -4.52 8.28 0.68
C PRO A 8 -4.94 9.69 1.13
N ILE A 9 -6.21 10.06 0.92
CA ILE A 9 -6.72 11.37 1.29
C ILE A 9 -7.03 11.43 2.80
N GLU A 10 -7.46 10.33 3.44
CA GLU A 10 -7.59 10.29 4.91
C GLU A 10 -6.21 10.42 5.58
N ILE A 11 -5.17 9.76 5.06
CA ILE A 11 -3.78 9.91 5.53
C ILE A 11 -3.35 11.38 5.43
N ALA A 12 -3.67 12.06 4.34
CA ALA A 12 -3.38 13.49 4.18
C ALA A 12 -4.11 14.35 5.23
N ASN A 13 -5.39 14.08 5.50
CA ASN A 13 -6.17 14.79 6.51
C ASN A 13 -5.60 14.59 7.92
N PHE A 14 -5.25 13.35 8.31
CA PHE A 14 -4.61 13.08 9.60
C PHE A 14 -3.22 13.72 9.70
N SER A 15 -2.46 13.74 8.61
CA SER A 15 -1.16 14.43 8.55
C SER A 15 -1.32 15.93 8.79
N TYR A 16 -2.33 16.55 8.18
CA TYR A 16 -2.65 17.95 8.42
C TYR A 16 -3.08 18.20 9.88
N ALA A 17 -3.94 17.35 10.44
CA ALA A 17 -4.35 17.45 11.84
C ALA A 17 -3.17 17.32 12.80
N ALA A 18 -2.27 16.35 12.57
CA ALA A 18 -1.06 16.15 13.36
C ALA A 18 -0.12 17.36 13.29
N PHE A 19 0.06 17.95 12.09
CA PHE A 19 0.81 19.20 11.92
C PHE A 19 0.22 20.35 12.75
N ARG A 20 -1.11 20.50 12.74
CA ARG A 20 -1.81 21.54 13.51
C ARG A 20 -1.73 21.33 15.03
N MET A 21 -1.53 20.10 15.49
CA MET A 21 -1.34 19.75 16.91
C MET A 21 0.10 20.00 17.40
N GLY A 22 1.03 20.34 16.51
CA GLY A 22 2.41 20.68 16.84
C GLY A 22 3.43 19.56 16.65
N PHE A 23 4.69 19.86 16.94
CA PHE A 23 5.83 19.01 16.57
C PHE A 23 5.75 17.58 17.14
N LEU A 24 5.39 17.44 18.42
CA LEU A 24 5.36 16.13 19.08
C LEU A 24 4.29 15.22 18.46
N ALA A 25 3.09 15.76 18.19
CA ALA A 25 2.02 15.01 17.52
C ALA A 25 2.41 14.59 16.09
N MET A 26 3.09 15.47 15.35
CA MET A 26 3.58 15.14 14.00
C MET A 26 4.65 14.05 14.03
N MET A 27 5.59 14.09 14.98
CA MET A 27 6.58 13.02 15.15
C MET A 27 5.93 11.67 15.48
N SER A 28 4.96 11.66 16.40
CA SER A 28 4.20 10.44 16.72
C SER A 28 3.43 9.90 15.51
N TRP A 29 2.81 10.78 14.71
CA TRP A 29 2.10 10.37 13.50
C TRP A 29 3.03 9.77 12.45
N ILE A 30 4.17 10.42 12.19
CA ILE A 30 5.18 9.92 11.24
C ILE A 30 5.75 8.59 11.72
N ALA A 31 6.06 8.44 13.01
CA ALA A 31 6.53 7.18 13.57
C ALA A 31 5.49 6.05 13.37
N LEU A 32 4.22 6.35 13.61
CA LEU A 32 3.13 5.39 13.45
C LEU A 32 2.90 4.98 11.99
N ILE A 33 2.91 5.92 11.04
CA ILE A 33 2.86 5.59 9.60
C ILE A 33 4.09 4.77 9.20
N SER A 34 5.28 5.18 9.63
CA SER A 34 6.53 4.50 9.24
C SER A 34 6.55 3.06 9.73
N LEU A 35 6.07 2.80 10.95
CA LEU A 35 5.93 1.45 11.48
C LEU A 35 4.93 0.62 10.66
N GLN A 36 3.77 1.19 10.32
CA GLN A 36 2.79 0.50 9.47
C GLN A 36 3.34 0.17 8.09
N LEU A 37 4.01 1.13 7.43
CA LEU A 37 4.66 0.90 6.13
C LEU A 37 5.77 -0.15 6.24
N GLY A 38 6.56 -0.12 7.33
CA GLY A 38 7.58 -1.14 7.60
C GLY A 38 6.98 -2.55 7.71
N ILE A 39 5.87 -2.69 8.45
CA ILE A 39 5.16 -3.98 8.56
C ILE A 39 4.61 -4.43 7.20
N ILE A 40 3.98 -3.52 6.45
CA ILE A 40 3.44 -3.82 5.12
C ILE A 40 4.56 -4.23 4.16
N ASN A 41 5.71 -3.53 4.16
CA ASN A 41 6.84 -3.83 3.30
C ASN A 41 7.43 -5.21 3.58
N LEU A 42 7.30 -5.75 4.78
CA LEU A 42 7.76 -7.11 5.13
C LEU A 42 6.80 -8.21 4.67
N PHE A 43 5.62 -7.87 4.16
CA PHE A 43 4.70 -8.88 3.64
C PHE A 43 5.23 -9.56 2.37
N PRO A 44 4.83 -10.82 2.15
CA PRO A 44 5.28 -11.66 1.04
C PRO A 44 4.65 -11.24 -0.32
N ILE A 45 4.60 -9.94 -0.60
CA ILE A 45 3.96 -9.38 -1.80
C ILE A 45 5.05 -9.03 -2.83
N PRO A 46 4.98 -9.57 -4.06
CA PRO A 46 5.89 -9.20 -5.12
C PRO A 46 5.85 -7.69 -5.40
N ILE A 47 7.01 -7.03 -5.42
CA ILE A 47 7.28 -5.56 -5.43
C ILE A 47 7.74 -5.00 -4.08
N LEU A 48 7.32 -5.59 -2.95
CA LEU A 48 7.74 -5.18 -1.61
C LEU A 48 9.02 -5.88 -1.19
N ASP A 49 9.72 -5.29 -0.21
CA ASP A 49 10.98 -5.82 0.33
C ASP A 49 10.83 -7.26 0.84
N GLY A 50 9.72 -7.56 1.52
CA GLY A 50 9.35 -8.89 2.02
C GLY A 50 9.15 -9.92 0.92
N GLY A 51 8.66 -9.50 -0.25
CA GLY A 51 8.58 -10.36 -1.44
C GLY A 51 9.96 -10.75 -1.96
N GLN A 52 10.90 -9.81 -1.99
CA GLN A 52 12.28 -10.09 -2.39
C GLN A 52 12.99 -11.00 -1.37
N ILE A 53 12.80 -10.72 -0.08
CA ILE A 53 13.29 -11.56 1.01
C ILE A 53 12.78 -13.00 0.86
N LEU A 54 11.49 -13.17 0.52
CA LEU A 54 10.92 -14.50 0.30
C LEU A 54 11.55 -15.22 -0.88
N VAL A 55 11.75 -14.51 -2.00
CA VAL A 55 12.43 -15.06 -3.19
C VAL A 55 13.83 -15.53 -2.81
N LEU A 56 14.59 -14.72 -2.07
CA LEU A 56 15.93 -15.07 -1.59
C LEU A 56 15.90 -16.26 -0.61
N MET A 57 14.92 -16.33 0.29
CA MET A 57 14.75 -17.48 1.18
C MET A 57 14.49 -18.76 0.40
N VAL A 58 13.62 -18.71 -0.62
CA VAL A 58 13.33 -19.85 -1.50
C VAL A 58 14.59 -20.27 -2.27
N GLU A 59 15.35 -19.34 -2.81
CA GLU A 59 16.63 -19.62 -3.48
C GLU A 59 17.65 -20.25 -2.52
N GLY A 60 17.72 -19.77 -1.27
CA GLY A 60 18.57 -20.32 -0.22
C GLY A 60 18.19 -21.75 0.17
N ILE A 61 16.88 -22.05 0.23
CA ILE A 61 16.37 -23.41 0.51
C ILE A 61 16.63 -24.35 -0.67
N ILE A 62 16.35 -23.90 -1.89
CA ILE A 62 16.53 -24.70 -3.11
C ILE A 62 18.02 -24.79 -3.51
N ARG A 63 18.88 -23.95 -2.90
CA ARG A 63 20.31 -23.79 -3.21
C ARG A 63 20.58 -23.55 -4.70
N ARG A 64 19.63 -22.92 -5.38
CA ARG A 64 19.68 -22.62 -6.80
C ARG A 64 18.93 -21.34 -7.08
N ASP A 65 19.53 -20.52 -7.93
CA ASP A 65 18.92 -19.28 -8.38
C ASP A 65 17.69 -19.57 -9.25
N LEU A 66 16.62 -18.85 -8.96
CA LEU A 66 15.46 -18.75 -9.81
C LEU A 66 15.86 -18.05 -11.10
N SER A 67 15.34 -18.55 -12.22
CA SER A 67 15.68 -17.97 -13.52
C SER A 67 15.28 -16.48 -13.57
N PRO A 68 16.07 -15.63 -14.23
CA PRO A 68 15.75 -14.20 -14.38
C PRO A 68 14.34 -13.96 -14.95
N LYS A 69 13.90 -14.85 -15.86
CA LYS A 69 12.54 -14.81 -16.44
C LYS A 69 11.44 -14.99 -15.39
N VAL A 70 11.62 -15.93 -14.45
CA VAL A 70 10.64 -16.17 -13.37
C VAL A 70 10.57 -14.98 -12.42
N LYS A 71 11.73 -14.43 -12.00
CA LYS A 71 11.78 -13.22 -11.15
C LYS A 71 11.09 -12.04 -11.83
N GLN A 72 11.35 -11.84 -13.12
CA GLN A 72 10.75 -10.76 -13.91
C GLN A 72 9.23 -10.91 -14.00
N VAL A 73 8.71 -12.10 -14.28
CA VAL A 73 7.26 -12.34 -14.37
C VAL A 73 6.59 -12.11 -13.01
N ILE A 74 7.16 -12.63 -11.91
CA ILE A 74 6.64 -12.43 -10.56
C ILE A 74 6.59 -10.92 -10.23
N MET A 75 7.64 -10.18 -10.56
CA MET A 75 7.71 -8.74 -10.29
C MET A 75 6.75 -7.93 -11.16
N GLN A 76 6.58 -8.29 -12.44
CA GLN A 76 5.61 -7.64 -13.33
C GLN A 76 4.17 -7.86 -12.88
N ILE A 77 3.82 -9.09 -12.49
CA ILE A 77 2.50 -9.41 -11.94
C ILE A 77 2.26 -8.62 -10.64
N GLY A 78 3.24 -8.62 -9.74
CA GLY A 78 3.21 -7.83 -8.51
C GLY A 78 2.99 -6.35 -8.76
N PHE A 79 3.76 -5.77 -9.68
CA PHE A 79 3.66 -4.37 -10.05
C PHE A 79 2.30 -4.03 -10.66
N ALA A 80 1.80 -4.84 -11.60
CA ALA A 80 0.49 -4.64 -12.21
C ALA A 80 -0.64 -4.70 -11.16
N MET A 81 -0.59 -5.67 -10.25
CA MET A 81 -1.54 -5.79 -9.14
C MET A 81 -1.46 -4.60 -8.18
N PHE A 82 -0.24 -4.18 -7.82
CA PHE A 82 -0.01 -3.02 -6.96
C PHE A 82 -0.60 -1.74 -7.56
N ILE A 83 -0.31 -1.46 -8.83
CA ILE A 83 -0.86 -0.29 -9.54
C ILE A 83 -2.38 -0.38 -9.62
N PHE A 84 -2.94 -1.56 -9.91
CA PHE A 84 -4.38 -1.76 -9.94
C PHE A 84 -5.02 -1.42 -8.59
N ILE A 85 -4.48 -1.95 -7.48
CA ILE A 85 -4.97 -1.68 -6.13
C ILE A 85 -4.83 -0.20 -5.78
N LEU A 86 -3.70 0.43 -6.12
CA LEU A 86 -3.44 1.85 -5.86
C LEU A 86 -4.48 2.73 -6.56
N VAL A 87 -4.70 2.50 -7.87
CA VAL A 87 -5.68 3.25 -8.66
C VAL A 87 -7.09 3.00 -8.12
N PHE A 88 -7.45 1.75 -7.84
CA PHE A 88 -8.75 1.40 -7.27
C PHE A 88 -8.99 2.08 -5.93
N ALA A 89 -7.99 2.10 -5.04
CA ALA A 89 -8.07 2.74 -3.74
C ALA A 89 -8.26 4.26 -3.84
N ILE A 90 -7.51 4.92 -4.74
CA ILE A 90 -7.65 6.36 -5.00
C ILE A 90 -9.04 6.67 -5.55
N LEU A 91 -9.49 5.92 -6.57
CA LEU A 91 -10.83 6.11 -7.15
C LEU A 91 -11.91 5.93 -6.09
N ASN A 92 -11.81 4.91 -5.26
CA ASN A 92 -12.78 4.67 -4.18
C ASN A 92 -12.79 5.81 -3.15
N ASP A 93 -11.63 6.31 -2.72
CA ASP A 93 -11.54 7.44 -1.77
C ASP A 93 -12.14 8.73 -2.36
N VAL A 94 -11.97 8.96 -3.67
CA VAL A 94 -12.60 10.09 -4.38
C VAL A 94 -14.11 9.91 -4.51
N VAL A 95 -14.57 8.76 -5.00
CA VAL A 95 -16.00 8.51 -5.26
C VAL A 95 -16.81 8.53 -3.96
N LYS A 96 -16.29 7.99 -2.87
CA LYS A 96 -16.94 8.03 -1.55
C LYS A 96 -17.21 9.46 -1.04
N ARG A 97 -16.48 10.45 -1.55
CA ARG A 97 -16.63 11.87 -1.17
C ARG A 97 -17.61 12.63 -2.06
N LEU A 98 -18.12 12.02 -3.13
CA LEU A 98 -19.16 12.60 -3.97
C LEU A 98 -20.55 12.46 -3.32
N PRO A 99 -21.46 13.43 -3.49
CA PRO A 99 -22.74 13.48 -2.77
C PRO A 99 -23.67 12.28 -3.00
N HIS A 100 -23.52 11.54 -4.11
CA HIS A 100 -24.30 10.33 -4.40
C HIS A 100 -23.39 9.09 -4.60
N GLY A 101 -22.12 9.15 -4.17
CA GLY A 101 -21.20 8.01 -4.30
C GLY A 101 -21.09 7.49 -5.74
N TRP A 102 -21.09 6.16 -5.91
CA TRP A 102 -21.08 5.53 -7.23
C TRP A 102 -22.32 5.83 -8.09
N GLU A 103 -23.44 6.21 -7.49
CA GLU A 103 -24.68 6.57 -8.20
C GLU A 103 -24.57 7.92 -8.93
N SER A 104 -23.58 8.75 -8.58
CA SER A 104 -23.28 9.98 -9.34
C SER A 104 -22.61 9.74 -10.70
N LEU A 105 -21.99 8.57 -10.90
CA LEU A 105 -21.23 8.23 -12.12
C LEU A 105 -21.97 7.24 -13.04
N LEU A 106 -22.91 6.46 -12.50
CA LEU A 106 -23.73 5.51 -13.24
C LEU A 106 -25.21 5.88 -13.07
N PRO A 107 -25.82 6.63 -14.00
CA PRO A 107 -27.19 7.11 -13.89
C PRO A 107 -28.26 6.07 -14.31
N TRP A 108 -28.06 4.78 -14.02
CA TRP A 108 -29.03 3.72 -14.31
C TRP A 108 -29.53 3.05 -13.03
#